data_AF-A0A2D5RN84-F1
#
_entry.id   AF-A0A2D5RN84-F1
#
_cell.length_a   1.000
_cell.length_b   1.000
_cell.length_c   1.000
_cell.angle_alpha   90.00
_cell.angle_beta   90.00
_cell.angle_gamma   90.00
#
_symmetry.space_group_name_H-M   'P 1'
#
loop_
_entity.id
_entity.type
_entity.pdbx_description
1 polymer ?
#
loop_
_entity_poly.entity_id
_entity_poly.type
_entity_poly.pdbx_seq_one_letter_code
_entity_poly.pdbx_strand_id
1 'polypeptide(L)' 'MQYLRSPNLLGTYTEGHTSIEILENYKKTDCGQEIKFYTLRIIHENPTEFPTQTSAEQSLKKVFEQVRNS' A
#
# COMPACT_ATOMS: atom_id res chain seq x y z
N MET A 1 -2.86 -0.64 26.08
CA MET A 1 -2.75 -0.44 24.63
C MET A 1 -1.33 -0.83 24.22
N GLN A 2 -1.16 -1.91 23.45
CA GLN A 2 0.14 -2.30 22.90
C GLN A 2 0.40 -1.42 21.68
N TYR A 3 1.48 -0.64 21.72
CA TYR A 3 1.93 0.12 20.56
C TYR A 3 2.27 -0.87 19.44
N LEU A 4 1.42 -0.93 18.42
CA LEU A 4 1.80 -1.50 17.13
C LEU A 4 3.08 -0.78 16.72
N ARG A 5 4.19 -1.50 16.51
CA ARG A 5 5.43 -0.92 15.98
C ARG A 5 5.05 -0.05 14.79
N SER A 6 5.50 1.21 14.78
CA SER A 6 5.31 2.08 13.61
C SER A 6 5.73 1.31 12.35
N PRO A 7 4.95 1.39 11.26
CA PRO A 7 5.25 0.61 10.06
C PRO A 7 6.67 0.90 9.59
N ASN A 8 7.43 -0.16 9.32
CA ASN A 8 8.77 -0.03 8.76
C ASN A 8 8.63 0.29 7.27
N LEU A 9 9.01 1.49 6.86
CA LEU A 9 9.12 1.81 5.44
C LEU A 9 10.26 0.97 4.85
N LEU A 10 9.92 0.00 4.01
CA LEU A 10 10.90 -0.87 3.35
C LEU A 10 11.46 -0.26 2.08
N GLY A 11 10.66 0.56 1.40
CA GLY A 11 11.08 1.20 0.17
C GLY A 11 10.05 2.16 -0.36
N THR A 12 10.54 3.13 -1.11
CA THR A 12 9.73 4.10 -1.85
C THR A 12 10.17 4.04 -3.31
N TYR A 13 9.20 3.91 -4.20
CA TYR A 13 9.39 3.91 -5.66
C TYR A 13 8.63 5.09 -6.23
N THR A 14 9.34 5.96 -6.94
CA THR A 14 8.75 7.16 -7.53
C THR A 14 8.89 7.11 -9.04
N GLU A 15 7.79 7.26 -9.76
CA GLU A 15 7.76 7.39 -11.21
C GLU A 15 6.81 8.52 -11.61
N GLY A 16 7.38 9.59 -12.19
CA GLY A 16 6.64 10.80 -12.53
C GLY A 16 5.95 11.41 -11.31
N HIS A 17 4.62 11.56 -11.39
CA HIS A 17 3.77 12.10 -10.32
C HIS A 17 3.19 11.02 -9.40
N THR A 18 3.69 9.79 -9.49
CA THR A 18 3.22 8.68 -8.66
C THR A 18 4.35 8.21 -7.76
N SER A 19 4.08 8.16 -6.45
CA SER A 19 4.94 7.56 -5.44
C SER A 19 4.26 6.32 -4.87
N ILE A 20 5.02 5.24 -4.72
CA ILE A 20 4.59 3.99 -4.12
C ILE A 20 5.44 3.74 -2.89
N GLU A 21 4.82 3.66 -1.73
CA GLU A 21 5.48 3.28 -0.47
C GLU A 21 5.13 1.84 -0.10
N ILE A 22 6.15 1.04 0.22
CA ILE A 22 5.98 -0.32 0.75
C ILE A 22 6.26 -0.29 2.24
N LEU A 23 5.23 -0.54 3.03
CA LEU A 23 5.26 -0.53 4.48
C LEU A 23 5.16 -1.96 4.99
N GLU A 24 6.15 -2.42 5.72
CA GLU A 24 6.09 -3.65 6.46
C GLU A 24 5.41 -3.43 7.81
N ASN A 25 4.45 -4.30 8.10
CA ASN A 25 3.64 -4.26 9.29
C ASN A 25 3.65 -5.61 9.98
N TYR A 26 3.51 -5.56 11.31
CA TYR A 26 3.40 -6.73 12.16
C TYR A 26 2.16 -6.58 13.01
N LYS A 27 1.33 -7.62 13.07
CA LYS A 27 0.16 -7.68 13.95
C LYS A 27 0.21 -8.96 14.76
N LYS A 28 0.13 -8.84 16.08
CA LYS A 28 -0.11 -10.00 16.95
C LYS A 28 -1.58 -10.38 16.91
N THR A 29 -1.86 -11.66 16.72
CA THR A 29 -3.20 -12.23 16.87
C THR A 29 -3.54 -12.41 18.34
N ASP A 30 -4.82 -12.59 18.65
CA ASP A 30 -5.30 -12.85 20.02
C ASP A 30 -4.70 -14.16 20.59
N CYS A 31 -4.31 -15.08 19.72
CA CYS A 31 -3.64 -16.34 20.08
C CYS A 31 -2.10 -16.19 20.24
N GLY A 32 -1.56 -14.97 20.16
CA GLY A 32 -0.14 -14.68 20.36
C GLY A 32 0.77 -14.92 19.15
N GLN A 33 0.21 -15.26 17.98
CA GLN A 33 0.99 -15.41 16.75
C GLN A 33 1.29 -14.05 16.13
N GLU A 34 2.46 -13.87 15.55
CA GLU A 34 2.82 -12.65 14.82
C GLU A 34 2.57 -12.84 13.33
N ILE A 35 1.71 -11.99 12.75
CA ILE A 35 1.44 -11.93 11.33
C ILE A 35 2.24 -10.77 10.75
N LYS A 36 3.13 -11.07 9.82
CA LYS A 36 3.81 -10.08 8.98
C LYS A 36 2.98 -9.86 7.72
N PHE A 37 2.70 -8.60 7.40
CA PHE A 37 1.99 -8.21 6.18
C PHE A 37 2.55 -6.90 5.62
N TYR A 38 2.32 -6.65 4.34
CA TYR A 38 2.78 -5.44 3.66
C TYR A 38 1.59 -4.56 3.30
N THR A 39 1.75 -3.25 3.47
CA THR A 39 0.82 -2.25 2.97
C THR A 39 1.50 -1.49 1.85
N LEU A 40 0.84 -1.43 0.70
CA LEU A 40 1.27 -0.65 -0.44
C LEU A 40 0.46 0.66 -0.45
N ARG A 41 1.12 1.81 -0.35
CA ARG A 41 0.47 3.11 -0.49
C ARG A 41 0.84 3.71 -1.83
N ILE A 42 -0.16 4.00 -2.65
CA ILE A 42 0.02 4.72 -3.91
C ILE A 42 -0.41 6.16 -3.68
N ILE A 43 0.50 7.08 -3.90
CA ILE A 43 0.34 8.51 -3.71
C ILE A 43 0.47 9.15 -5.09
N HIS A 44 -0.61 9.75 -5.58
CA HIS A 44 -0.58 10.55 -6.80
C HIS A 44 -0.44 12.02 -6.41
N GLU A 45 0.66 12.65 -6.78
CA GLU A 45 0.97 14.04 -6.46
C GLU A 45 0.20 15.05 -7.33
N ASN A 46 -0.39 14.58 -8.45
CA ASN A 46 -1.22 15.40 -9.33
C ASN A 46 -2.71 15.09 -9.14
N PRO A 47 -3.41 15.79 -8.22
CA PRO A 47 -4.85 15.60 -8.02
C PRO A 47 -5.68 16.02 -9.25
N THR A 48 -5.10 16.75 -10.21
CA THR A 48 -5.79 17.19 -11.43
C THR A 48 -5.94 16.05 -12.44
N GLU A 49 -4.95 15.15 -12.52
CA GLU A 49 -4.97 13.97 -13.40
C GLU A 49 -5.71 12.79 -12.76
N PHE A 50 -5.73 12.71 -11.43
CA PHE A 50 -6.46 11.70 -10.66
C PHE A 50 -7.51 12.34 -9.75
N PRO A 51 -8.53 13.02 -10.31
CA PRO A 51 -9.42 13.91 -9.55
C PRO A 51 -10.43 13.19 -8.66
N THR A 52 -10.57 11.86 -8.79
CA THR A 52 -11.56 11.10 -8.03
C THR A 52 -10.98 9.78 -7.52
N GLN A 53 -11.31 9.45 -6.26
CA GLN A 53 -10.96 8.20 -5.59
C GLN A 53 -11.31 6.96 -6.44
N THR A 54 -12.41 7.01 -7.20
CA THR A 54 -12.87 5.95 -8.11
C THR A 54 -11.87 5.62 -9.22
N SER A 55 -11.14 6.62 -9.75
CA SER A 55 -10.15 6.43 -10.81
C SER A 55 -8.91 5.70 -10.30
N ALA A 56 -8.44 6.06 -9.10
CA ALA A 56 -7.33 5.38 -8.44
C ALA A 56 -7.69 3.92 -8.08
N GLU A 57 -8.89 3.68 -7.54
CA GLU A 57 -9.38 2.33 -7.22
C GLU A 57 -9.48 1.41 -8.45
N GLN A 58 -10.00 1.93 -9.58
CA GLN A 58 -10.06 1.17 -10.83
C GLN A 58 -8.66 0.83 -11.38
N SER A 59 -7.71 1.76 -11.25
CA SER A 59 -6.33 1.56 -11.70
C SER A 59 -5.63 0.51 -10.83
N LEU A 60 -5.79 0.59 -9.51
CA LEU A 60 -5.32 -0.42 -8.56
C LEU A 60 -5.90 -1.80 -8.87
N LYS A 61 -7.21 -1.89 -9.13
CA LYS A 61 -7.87 -3.15 -9.47
C LYS A 61 -7.24 -3.82 -10.69
N LYS A 62 -6.94 -3.04 -11.75
CA LYS A 62 -6.25 -3.54 -12.94
C LYS A 62 -4.86 -4.10 -12.62
N VAL A 63 -4.09 -3.40 -11.78
CA VAL A 63 -2.75 -3.86 -11.34
C VAL A 63 -2.85 -5.19 -10.59
N PHE A 64 -3.80 -5.32 -9.65
CA PHE A 64 -4.01 -6.58 -8.92
C PHE A 64 -4.46 -7.72 -9.84
N GLU A 65 -5.32 -7.46 -10.82
CA GLU A 65 -5.73 -8.45 -11.82
C GLU A 65 -4.54 -8.91 -12.69
N GLN A 66 -3.64 -8.01 -13.07
CA GLN A 66 -2.43 -8.35 -13.83
C GLN A 66 -1.49 -9.24 -13.01
N VAL A 67 -1.22 -8.88 -11.75
CA VAL A 67 -0.34 -9.67 -10.87
C VAL A 67 -0.92 -11.06 -10.60
N ARG A 68 -2.25 -11.19 -10.43
CA ARG A 68 -2.90 -12.48 -10.23
C ARG A 68 -2.81 -13.42 -11.44
N ASN A 69 -2.77 -12.84 -12.64
CA ASN A 69 -2.75 -13.59 -13.90
C ASN A 69 -1.33 -13.81 -14.47
N SER A 70 -0.29 -13.33 -13.77
CA SER A 70 1.13 -13.54 -14.08
C SER A 70 1.68 -14.71 -13.27
#